data_AF-A0A8C8Y9S3-F1
#
_entry.id   AF-A0A8C8Y9S3-F1
#
_cell.length_a   1.000
_cell.length_b   1.000
_cell.length_c   1.000
_cell.angle_alpha   90.00
_cell.angle_beta   90.00
_cell.angle_gamma   90.00
#
_symmetry.space_group_name_H-M   'P 1'
#
loop_
_entity.id
_entity.type
_entity.pdbx_description
1 polymer ?
#
loop_
_entity_poly.entity_id
_entity_poly.type
_entity_poly.pdbx_seq_one_letter_code
_entity_poly.pdbx_strand_id
1 'polypeptide(L)'
;MLLLLLGIIVLHVAVLVLLFVSTIVSQWIVGNGHATDLWQNCSTSSSGNVHHCYSSSANEWLQSVQATMILSIIFSVLSLFLFFCQLFTLTKGGRFYITGVFQILAGLCVMSAASIYTVRHPEWHLNSDYSYGFAYILAWVAFPLALLSGVVYVILRKRE
;
A
#
# COMPACT_ATOMS: atom_id res chain seq x y z
N MET A 1 -7.53 -26.10 10.53
CA MET A 1 -6.52 -25.59 9.57
C MET A 1 -7.14 -24.74 8.47
N LEU A 2 -8.25 -25.19 7.84
CA LEU A 2 -8.90 -24.45 6.75
C LEU A 2 -9.32 -23.01 7.12
N LEU A 3 -9.96 -22.80 8.29
CA LEU A 3 -10.40 -21.47 8.72
C LEU A 3 -9.23 -20.49 8.91
N LEU A 4 -8.11 -20.97 9.43
CA LEU A 4 -6.92 -20.16 9.64
C LEU A 4 -6.25 -19.82 8.29
N LEU A 5 -6.20 -20.79 7.38
CA LEU A 5 -5.72 -20.58 6.01
C LEU A 5 -6.58 -19.53 5.27
N LEU A 6 -7.91 -19.65 5.38
CA LEU A 6 -8.86 -18.71 4.81
C LEU A 6 -8.66 -17.30 5.39
N GLY A 7 -8.53 -17.18 6.71
CA GLY A 7 -8.28 -15.90 7.37
C GLY A 7 -6.99 -15.22 6.89
N ILE A 8 -5.91 -15.97 6.70
CA ILE A 8 -4.64 -15.45 6.17
C ILE A 8 -4.78 -14.99 4.72
N ILE A 9 -5.45 -15.76 3.87
CA ILE A 9 -5.71 -15.38 2.48
C ILE A 9 -6.53 -14.09 2.43
N VAL A 10 -7.62 -14.02 3.20
CA VAL A 10 -8.48 -12.84 3.26
C VAL A 10 -7.69 -11.63 3.75
N LEU A 11 -6.88 -11.78 4.80
CA LEU A 11 -6.01 -10.72 5.30
C LEU A 11 -5.02 -10.24 4.24
N HIS A 12 -4.36 -11.16 3.53
CA HIS A 12 -3.42 -10.82 2.46
C HIS A 12 -4.14 -10.06 1.32
N VAL A 13 -5.26 -10.58 0.83
CA VAL A 13 -6.02 -9.94 -0.25
C VAL A 13 -6.52 -8.57 0.18
N ALA A 14 -6.97 -8.42 1.43
CA ALA A 14 -7.34 -7.11 1.97
C ALA A 14 -6.16 -6.12 1.95
N VAL A 15 -4.96 -6.54 2.39
CA VAL A 15 -3.74 -5.72 2.28
C VAL A 15 -3.47 -5.33 0.83
N LEU A 16 -3.53 -6.29 -0.10
CA LEU A 16 -3.27 -6.03 -1.51
C LEU A 16 -4.26 -5.03 -2.11
N VAL A 17 -5.55 -5.14 -1.78
CA VAL A 17 -6.58 -4.18 -2.19
C VAL A 17 -6.29 -2.80 -1.61
N LEU A 18 -5.94 -2.69 -0.33
CA LEU A 18 -5.58 -1.42 0.29
C LEU A 18 -4.36 -0.78 -0.39
N LEU A 19 -3.32 -1.57 -0.71
CA LEU A 19 -2.15 -1.10 -1.44
C LEU A 19 -2.52 -0.59 -2.85
N PHE A 20 -3.37 -1.30 -3.59
CA PHE A 20 -3.85 -0.85 -4.89
C PHE A 20 -4.68 0.43 -4.81
N VAL A 21 -5.67 0.47 -3.92
CA VAL A 21 -6.55 1.65 -3.74
C VAL A 21 -5.71 2.85 -3.31
N SER A 22 -4.81 2.67 -2.34
CA SER A 22 -3.90 3.73 -1.92
C SER A 22 -2.90 4.12 -3.00
N THR A 23 -2.58 3.30 -4.00
CA THR A 23 -1.64 3.71 -5.05
C THR A 23 -2.33 4.37 -6.25
N ILE A 24 -3.55 3.95 -6.59
CA ILE A 24 -4.23 4.35 -7.83
C ILE A 24 -5.20 5.51 -7.60
N VAL A 25 -5.81 5.62 -6.43
CA VAL A 25 -6.87 6.60 -6.21
C VAL A 25 -6.28 7.97 -5.86
N SER A 26 -6.69 8.97 -6.65
CA SER A 26 -6.29 10.38 -6.58
C SER A 26 -6.85 11.14 -5.38
N GLN A 27 -6.57 10.65 -4.16
CA GLN A 27 -7.10 11.19 -2.90
C GLN A 27 -6.10 11.07 -1.75
N TRP A 28 -4.81 11.35 -2.00
CA TRP A 28 -3.80 11.43 -0.95
C TRP A 28 -3.88 12.73 -0.16
N ILE A 29 -4.23 13.82 -0.85
CA ILE A 29 -4.49 15.13 -0.26
C ILE A 29 -5.77 15.68 -0.90
N VAL A 30 -6.57 16.35 -0.09
CA VAL A 30 -7.80 17.04 -0.49
C VAL A 30 -7.77 18.46 0.06
N GLY A 31 -8.05 19.46 -0.78
CA GLY A 31 -8.24 20.86 -0.38
C GLY A 31 -9.31 21.53 -1.25
N ASN A 32 -9.78 22.74 -0.89
CA ASN A 32 -10.84 23.52 -1.56
C ASN A 32 -10.87 23.40 -3.11
N GLY A 33 -11.60 22.42 -3.66
CA GLY A 33 -11.67 22.21 -5.12
C GLY A 33 -10.39 21.63 -5.77
N HIS A 34 -9.49 21.02 -4.99
CA HIS A 34 -8.25 20.43 -5.46
C HIS A 34 -8.04 19.06 -4.83
N ALA A 35 -7.94 18.04 -5.68
CA ALA A 35 -7.53 16.70 -5.28
C ALA A 35 -6.16 16.43 -5.92
N THR A 36 -5.15 16.23 -5.08
CA THR A 36 -3.79 15.94 -5.55
C THR A 36 -3.43 14.50 -5.20
N ASP A 37 -2.88 13.80 -6.18
CA ASP A 37 -2.45 12.40 -6.10
C ASP A 37 -0.92 12.27 -6.10
N LEU A 38 -0.43 11.03 -5.94
CA LEU A 38 0.91 10.66 -6.36
C LEU A 38 1.16 10.95 -7.84
N TRP A 39 0.20 10.64 -8.73
CA TRP A 39 0.44 10.63 -10.17
C TRP A 39 0.00 11.89 -10.88
N GLN A 40 -1.15 12.44 -10.47
CA GLN A 40 -1.83 13.55 -11.14
C GLN A 40 -2.41 14.53 -10.13
N ASN A 41 -2.33 15.82 -10.48
CA ASN A 41 -2.96 16.91 -9.74
C ASN A 41 -4.19 17.36 -10.52
N CYS A 42 -5.37 17.17 -9.94
CA CYS A 42 -6.64 17.51 -10.57
C CYS A 42 -7.31 18.68 -9.83
N SER A 43 -7.72 19.70 -10.58
CA SER A 43 -8.54 20.81 -10.08
C SER A 43 -10.02 20.53 -10.37
N THR A 44 -10.84 20.50 -9.33
CA THR A 44 -12.30 20.46 -9.40
C THR A 44 -12.87 21.87 -9.33
N SER A 45 -13.85 22.16 -10.18
CA SER A 45 -14.60 23.42 -10.07
C SER A 45 -15.57 23.38 -8.90
N SER A 46 -16.03 24.56 -8.48
CA SER A 46 -17.05 24.76 -7.46
C SER A 46 -18.38 24.03 -7.72
N SER A 47 -18.59 23.47 -8.92
CA SER A 47 -19.74 22.63 -9.29
C SER A 47 -19.48 21.10 -9.20
N GLY A 48 -18.30 20.67 -8.73
CA GLY A 48 -17.94 19.26 -8.55
C GLY A 48 -17.40 18.55 -9.79
N ASN A 49 -17.32 19.23 -10.94
CA ASN A 49 -16.73 18.67 -12.16
C ASN A 49 -15.20 18.81 -12.13
N VAL A 50 -14.48 17.78 -12.59
CA VAL A 50 -13.02 17.83 -12.79
C VAL A 50 -12.73 18.65 -14.04
N HIS A 51 -12.01 19.78 -13.89
CA HIS A 51 -11.75 20.69 -15.01
C HIS A 51 -10.43 20.40 -15.72
N HIS A 52 -9.36 20.15 -14.96
CA HIS A 52 -8.04 19.88 -15.52
C HIS A 52 -7.24 18.95 -14.61
N CYS A 53 -6.60 17.94 -15.21
CA CYS A 53 -5.64 17.06 -14.54
C CYS A 53 -4.29 17.19 -15.23
N TYR A 54 -3.26 17.51 -14.47
CA TYR A 54 -1.87 17.57 -14.94
C TYR A 54 -1.06 16.51 -14.20
N SER A 55 -0.04 15.95 -14.85
CA SER A 55 0.92 15.07 -14.17
C SER A 55 1.56 15.80 -13.00
N SER A 56 1.71 15.10 -11.87
CA SER A 56 2.35 15.68 -10.68
C SER A 56 3.81 16.06 -10.97
N SER A 57 4.35 17.06 -10.27
CA SER A 57 5.70 17.54 -10.55
C SER A 57 6.73 16.45 -10.26
N ALA A 58 7.82 16.46 -11.03
CA ALA A 58 8.90 15.49 -10.94
C ALA A 58 9.81 15.72 -9.71
N ASN A 59 9.23 15.94 -8.53
CA ASN A 59 9.99 16.09 -7.30
C ASN A 59 10.62 14.74 -6.93
N GLU A 60 11.93 14.71 -6.70
CA GLU A 60 12.71 13.49 -6.38
C GLU A 60 12.12 12.69 -5.21
N TRP A 61 11.62 13.39 -4.19
CA TRP A 61 11.00 12.73 -3.05
C TRP A 61 9.65 12.09 -3.42
N LEU A 62 8.87 12.71 -4.30
CA LEU A 62 7.59 12.15 -4.75
C LEU A 62 7.82 10.92 -5.62
N GLN A 63 8.83 10.96 -6.51
CA GLN A 63 9.26 9.78 -7.26
C GLN A 63 9.69 8.63 -6.35
N SER A 64 10.35 8.94 -5.24
CA SER A 64 10.70 7.95 -4.22
C SER A 64 9.47 7.32 -3.58
N VAL A 65 8.44 8.12 -3.27
CA VAL A 65 7.13 7.61 -2.78
C VAL A 65 6.45 6.74 -3.85
N GLN A 66 6.40 7.18 -5.10
CA GLN A 66 5.83 6.42 -6.22
C GLN A 66 6.51 5.06 -6.41
N ALA A 67 7.84 5.04 -6.44
CA ALA A 67 8.62 3.82 -6.59
C ALA A 67 8.41 2.85 -5.42
N THR A 68 8.37 3.38 -4.19
CA THR A 68 8.16 2.55 -2.99
C THR A 68 6.73 2.01 -2.89
N MET A 69 5.71 2.75 -3.33
CA MET A 69 4.33 2.26 -3.45
C MET A 69 4.23 1.12 -4.48
N ILE A 70 4.80 1.29 -5.69
CA ILE A 70 4.84 0.22 -6.70
C ILE A 70 5.56 -1.01 -6.16
N LEU A 71 6.72 -0.81 -5.51
CA LEU A 71 7.52 -1.91 -4.97
C LEU A 71 6.74 -2.68 -3.88
N SER A 72 5.94 -1.99 -3.07
CA SER A 72 5.08 -2.64 -2.07
C SER A 72 4.03 -3.57 -2.70
N ILE A 73 3.40 -3.15 -3.81
CA ILE A 73 2.45 -3.97 -4.56
C ILE A 73 3.18 -5.19 -5.16
N ILE A 74 4.33 -4.98 -5.80
CA ILE A 74 5.11 -6.08 -6.40
C ILE A 74 5.45 -7.13 -5.33
N PHE A 75 5.98 -6.71 -4.19
CA PHE A 75 6.33 -7.64 -3.11
C PHE A 75 5.10 -8.35 -2.52
N SER A 76 3.96 -7.68 -2.37
CA SER A 76 2.74 -8.34 -1.89
C SER A 76 2.20 -9.35 -2.93
N VAL A 77 2.18 -9.02 -4.22
CA VAL A 77 1.77 -9.97 -5.28
C VAL A 77 2.70 -11.18 -5.33
N LEU A 78 4.02 -10.97 -5.25
CA LEU A 78 4.99 -12.06 -5.20
C LEU A 78 4.78 -12.92 -3.95
N SER A 79 4.53 -12.31 -2.79
CA SER A 79 4.21 -13.04 -1.57
C SER A 79 2.97 -13.92 -1.75
N LEU A 80 1.88 -13.39 -2.34
CA LEU A 80 0.67 -14.15 -2.60
C LEU A 80 0.92 -15.34 -3.54
N PHE A 81 1.68 -15.13 -4.62
CA PHE A 81 2.05 -16.18 -5.55
C PHE A 81 2.89 -17.27 -4.87
N LEU A 82 3.92 -16.87 -4.12
CA LEU A 82 4.79 -17.78 -3.37
C LEU A 82 4.00 -18.55 -2.30
N PHE A 83 3.00 -17.94 -1.69
CA PHE A 83 2.12 -18.61 -0.76
C PHE A 83 1.40 -19.79 -1.42
N PHE A 84 0.79 -19.57 -2.58
CA PHE A 84 0.16 -20.66 -3.34
C PHE A 84 1.16 -21.73 -3.77
N CYS A 85 2.34 -21.34 -4.26
CA CYS A 85 3.40 -22.30 -4.57
C CYS A 85 3.80 -23.14 -3.34
N GLN A 86 3.99 -22.50 -2.18
CA GLN A 86 4.37 -23.18 -0.94
C GLN A 86 3.24 -24.06 -0.38
N LEU A 87 1.97 -23.76 -0.64
CA LEU A 87 0.87 -24.64 -0.22
C LEU A 87 1.00 -26.03 -0.84
N PHE A 88 1.36 -26.11 -2.12
CA PHE A 88 1.48 -27.38 -2.85
C PHE A 88 2.88 -28.00 -2.77
N THR A 89 3.94 -27.19 -2.82
CA THR A 89 5.32 -27.70 -2.90
C THR A 89 5.98 -27.98 -1.55
N LEU A 90 5.54 -27.32 -0.47
CA LEU A 90 6.21 -27.43 0.82
C LEU A 90 5.91 -28.80 1.47
N THR A 91 6.95 -29.46 1.96
CA THR A 91 6.83 -30.71 2.70
C THR A 91 6.18 -30.48 4.07
N LYS A 92 5.64 -31.56 4.67
CA LYS A 92 5.03 -31.52 6.00
C LYS A 92 6.03 -30.98 7.01
N GLY A 93 5.59 -30.04 7.84
CA GLY A 93 6.42 -29.41 8.85
C GLY A 93 7.21 -28.19 8.37
N GLY A 94 7.19 -27.85 7.07
CA GLY A 94 7.78 -26.61 6.55
C GLY A 94 7.06 -25.34 7.01
N ARG A 95 7.74 -24.20 6.88
CA ARG A 95 7.22 -22.87 7.25
C ARG A 95 7.20 -21.93 6.04
N PHE A 96 6.31 -20.94 6.06
CA PHE A 96 6.10 -20.02 4.94
C PHE A 96 7.01 -18.78 5.02
N TYR A 97 8.31 -19.00 5.27
CA TYR A 97 9.27 -17.91 5.50
C TYR A 97 9.39 -16.95 4.33
N ILE A 98 9.58 -17.49 3.11
CA ILE A 98 9.80 -16.67 1.91
C ILE A 98 8.57 -15.78 1.67
N THR A 99 7.37 -16.36 1.69
CA THR A 99 6.09 -15.63 1.64
C THR A 99 6.05 -14.50 2.68
N GLY A 100 6.32 -14.82 3.94
CA GLY A 100 6.29 -13.84 5.03
C GLY A 100 7.30 -12.71 4.86
N VAL A 101 8.52 -13.00 4.41
CA VAL A 101 9.57 -11.98 4.17
C VAL A 101 9.13 -10.99 3.11
N PHE A 102 8.61 -11.45 1.96
CA PHE A 102 8.11 -10.54 0.92
C PHE A 102 6.94 -9.69 1.42
N GLN A 103 6.05 -10.25 2.25
CA GLN A 103 4.94 -9.49 2.82
C GLN A 103 5.41 -8.42 3.83
N ILE A 104 6.43 -8.74 4.64
CA ILE A 104 7.05 -7.76 5.55
C ILE A 104 7.74 -6.66 4.74
N LEU A 105 8.48 -7.00 3.68
CA LEU A 105 9.10 -6.02 2.79
C LEU A 105 8.06 -5.10 2.15
N ALA A 106 6.92 -5.63 1.71
CA ALA A 106 5.80 -4.82 1.23
C ALA A 106 5.32 -3.81 2.29
N GLY A 107 5.16 -4.27 3.54
CA GLY A 107 4.83 -3.43 4.69
C GLY A 107 5.85 -2.30 4.95
N LEU A 108 7.15 -2.63 4.89
CA LEU A 108 8.22 -1.64 5.06
C LEU A 108 8.25 -0.61 3.93
N CYS A 109 7.99 -1.03 2.68
CA CYS A 109 7.89 -0.13 1.54
C CYS A 109 6.74 0.87 1.69
N VAL A 110 5.52 0.42 2.05
CA VAL A 110 4.39 1.33 2.24
C VAL A 110 4.58 2.25 3.46
N MET A 111 5.19 1.76 4.54
CA MET A 111 5.56 2.58 5.70
C MET A 111 6.54 3.69 5.30
N SER A 112 7.55 3.36 4.49
CA SER A 112 8.55 4.31 4.00
C SER A 112 7.89 5.37 3.11
N ALA A 113 7.04 4.95 2.17
CA ALA A 113 6.29 5.83 1.28
C ALA A 113 5.43 6.83 2.09
N ALA A 114 4.60 6.32 3.01
CA ALA A 114 3.73 7.14 3.84
C ALA A 114 4.51 8.09 4.75
N SER A 115 5.63 7.64 5.33
CA SER A 115 6.49 8.47 6.20
C SER A 115 7.16 9.61 5.43
N ILE A 116 7.75 9.32 4.25
CA ILE A 116 8.35 10.34 3.39
C ILE A 116 7.29 11.38 2.99
N TYR A 117 6.11 10.90 2.57
CA TYR A 117 5.01 11.79 2.20
C TYR A 117 4.58 12.69 3.37
N THR A 118 4.47 12.14 4.58
CA THR A 118 4.10 12.88 5.80
C THR A 118 5.09 14.02 6.09
N VAL A 119 6.38 13.75 5.98
CA VAL A 119 7.45 14.72 6.29
C VAL A 119 7.58 15.79 5.19
N ARG A 120 7.39 15.42 3.93
CA ARG A 120 7.61 16.32 2.78
C ARG A 120 6.38 17.11 2.36
N HIS A 121 5.18 16.66 2.73
CA HIS A 121 3.93 17.36 2.46
C HIS A 121 3.93 18.86 2.83
N PRO A 122 4.43 19.29 4.02
CA PRO A 122 4.39 20.69 4.42
C PRO A 122 5.26 21.62 3.57
N GLU A 123 6.28 21.09 2.87
CA GLU A 123 7.17 21.88 2.02
C GLU A 123 6.50 22.29 0.69
N TRP A 124 5.44 21.59 0.27
CA TRP A 124 4.76 21.84 -1.02
C TRP A 124 3.55 22.77 -0.88
N HIS A 125 2.78 22.64 0.21
CA HIS A 125 1.55 23.42 0.40
C HIS A 125 1.69 24.37 1.58
N LEU A 126 2.26 25.55 1.33
CA LEU A 126 2.38 26.67 2.27
C LEU A 126 1.02 27.23 2.75
N ASN A 127 -0.09 26.83 2.13
CA ASN A 127 -1.45 27.24 2.51
C ASN A 127 -2.15 26.12 3.29
N SER A 128 -2.75 26.50 4.42
CA SER A 128 -3.39 25.66 5.45
C SER A 128 -4.65 24.89 5.03
N ASP A 129 -5.06 24.97 3.77
CA ASP A 129 -6.39 24.50 3.32
C ASP A 129 -6.38 23.06 2.76
N TYR A 130 -5.25 22.35 2.89
CA TYR A 130 -5.08 20.97 2.40
C TYR A 130 -5.03 19.98 3.57
N SER A 131 -5.84 18.92 3.49
CA SER A 131 -5.94 17.83 4.46
C SER A 131 -5.55 16.49 3.84
N TYR A 132 -5.09 15.55 4.65
CA TYR A 132 -4.85 14.18 4.19
C TYR A 132 -6.15 13.55 3.70
N GLY A 133 -6.12 13.00 2.49
CA GLY A 133 -7.24 12.27 1.92
C GLY A 133 -7.24 10.80 2.34
N PHE A 134 -8.32 10.09 2.02
CA PHE A 134 -8.49 8.72 2.50
C PHE A 134 -7.46 7.74 1.91
N ALA A 135 -6.93 7.97 0.71
CA ALA A 135 -5.95 7.06 0.11
C ALA A 135 -4.65 7.00 0.94
N TYR A 136 -4.23 8.14 1.49
CA TYR A 136 -3.12 8.23 2.44
C TYR A 136 -3.42 7.46 3.74
N ILE A 137 -4.65 7.59 4.27
CA ILE A 137 -5.07 6.85 5.47
C ILE A 137 -5.05 5.34 5.20
N LEU A 138 -5.52 4.90 4.03
CA LEU A 138 -5.49 3.50 3.63
C LEU A 138 -4.06 2.95 3.53
N ALA A 139 -3.08 3.75 3.11
CA ALA A 139 -1.67 3.35 3.13
C ALA A 139 -1.17 3.07 4.56
N TRP A 140 -1.52 3.95 5.52
CA TRP A 140 -1.21 3.74 6.94
C TRP A 140 -1.94 2.56 7.57
N VAL A 141 -3.15 2.24 7.12
CA VAL A 141 -3.88 1.03 7.53
C VAL A 141 -3.27 -0.23 6.89
N ALA A 142 -2.80 -0.14 5.65
CA ALA A 142 -2.16 -1.25 4.95
C ALA A 142 -0.86 -1.69 5.63
N PHE A 143 -0.06 -0.75 6.17
CA PHE A 143 1.20 -1.05 6.85
C PHE A 143 1.09 -2.12 7.98
N PRO A 144 0.35 -1.88 9.08
CA PRO A 144 0.29 -2.82 10.18
C PRO A 144 -0.39 -4.13 9.77
N LEU A 145 -1.35 -4.09 8.84
CA LEU A 145 -1.98 -5.30 8.30
C LEU A 145 -1.00 -6.13 7.46
N ALA A 146 -0.15 -5.50 6.64
CA ALA A 146 0.91 -6.16 5.89
C ALA A 146 1.94 -6.79 6.83
N LEU A 147 2.37 -6.07 7.86
CA LEU A 147 3.31 -6.57 8.87
C LEU A 147 2.72 -7.77 9.63
N LEU A 148 1.47 -7.66 10.09
CA LEU A 148 0.76 -8.75 10.78
C LEU A 148 0.64 -9.96 9.86
N SER A 149 0.23 -9.77 8.60
CA SER A 149 0.13 -10.82 7.60
C SER A 149 1.47 -11.54 7.42
N GLY A 150 2.56 -10.79 7.25
CA GLY A 150 3.91 -11.33 7.10
C GLY A 150 4.41 -12.11 8.31
N VAL A 151 4.19 -11.58 9.52
CA VAL A 151 4.55 -12.27 10.77
C VAL A 151 3.76 -13.58 10.93
N VAL A 152 2.47 -13.57 10.62
CA VAL A 152 1.63 -14.78 10.66
C VAL A 152 2.16 -15.82 9.67
N TYR A 153 2.56 -15.43 8.45
CA TYR A 153 3.19 -16.35 7.49
C TYR A 153 4.49 -16.97 8.01
N VAL A 154 5.36 -16.18 8.66
CA VAL A 154 6.62 -16.66 9.22
C VAL A 154 6.39 -17.70 10.33
N ILE A 155 5.39 -17.47 11.18
CA ILE A 155 5.04 -18.37 12.30
C ILE A 155 4.29 -19.62 11.82
N LEU A 156 3.56 -19.50 10.70
CA LEU A 156 2.75 -20.60 10.17
C LEU A 156 3.63 -21.80 9.81
N ARG A 157 3.25 -22.96 10.33
CA ARG A 157 3.83 -24.26 9.98
C ARG A 157 2.78 -25.12 9.30
N LYS A 158 3.15 -25.73 8.17
CA LYS A 158 2.33 -26.74 7.49
C LYS A 158 2.22 -27.95 8.42
N ARG A 159 1.08 -28.08 9.10
CA ARG A 159 0.64 -29.34 9.71
C ARG A 159 0.07 -30.23 8.60
N GLU A 160 -0.11 -31.53 8.89
CA GLU A 160 -0.32 -32.64 7.96
C GLU A 160 -0.93 -32.34 6.58
#